data_AF-A0A970S5H6-F1
#
_entry.id   AF-A0A970S5H6-F1
#
_cell.length_a   1.000
_cell.length_b   1.000
_cell.length_c   1.000
_cell.angle_alpha   90.00
_cell.angle_beta   90.00
_cell.angle_gamma   90.00
#
_symmetry.space_group_name_H-M   'P 1'
#
loop_
_entity.id
_entity.type
_entity.pdbx_description
1 polymer ?
#
loop_
_entity_poly.entity_id
_entity_poly.type
_entity_poly.pdbx_seq_one_letter_code
_entity_poly.pdbx_strand_id
1 'polypeptide(L)'
;MSWNEFYKSIQEAYHIEDETTVRKTPFENIIELTSEELIFKNDYGKTEKINLDECAKNYDLAQGISPEQREGRLKCIGGRCFPFFEFFTPTHHTRFYIPLKKTAFTRFLKKIGWDPYTKQFSEYYAFQRKLNALGFTSLDLT
;
A
#
# COMPACT_ATOMS: atom_id res chain seq x y z
N MET A 1 -5.79 11.16 14.60
CA MET A 1 -5.30 9.78 14.74
C MET A 1 -3.86 9.77 14.29
N SER A 2 -2.92 9.41 15.17
CA SER A 2 -1.49 9.36 14.87
C SER A 2 -1.11 8.06 14.16
N TRP A 3 0.06 8.04 13.47
CA TRP A 3 0.65 6.84 12.85
C TRP A 3 0.65 5.64 13.81
N ASN A 4 0.99 5.88 15.07
CA ASN A 4 1.03 4.84 16.08
C ASN A 4 -0.35 4.32 16.44
N GLU A 5 -1.38 5.17 16.46
CA GLU A 5 -2.76 4.75 16.76
C GLU A 5 -3.36 3.93 15.63
N PHE A 6 -3.14 4.34 14.38
CA PHE A 6 -3.61 3.58 13.22
C PHE A 6 -2.82 2.28 13.04
N TYR A 7 -1.49 2.32 13.11
CA TYR A 7 -0.67 1.11 13.00
C TYR A 7 -0.97 0.14 14.15
N LYS A 8 -1.14 0.64 15.38
CA LYS A 8 -1.61 -0.17 16.51
C LYS A 8 -3.02 -0.73 16.25
N SER A 9 -3.94 0.05 15.68
CA SER A 9 -5.26 -0.47 15.30
C SER A 9 -5.20 -1.53 14.20
N ILE A 10 -4.25 -1.44 13.26
CA ILE A 10 -3.98 -2.50 12.27
C ILE A 10 -3.41 -3.72 12.98
N GLN A 11 -2.38 -3.55 13.82
CA GLN A 11 -1.74 -4.63 14.55
C GLN A 11 -2.74 -5.38 15.46
N GLU A 12 -3.60 -4.64 16.16
CA GLU A 12 -4.64 -5.16 17.03
C GLU A 12 -5.78 -5.83 16.25
N ALA A 13 -6.24 -5.22 15.16
CA ALA A 13 -7.36 -5.76 14.38
C ALA A 13 -6.98 -7.00 13.55
N TYR A 14 -5.70 -7.14 13.18
CA TYR A 14 -5.24 -8.19 12.25
C TYR A 14 -4.17 -9.12 12.82
N HIS A 15 -3.91 -9.06 14.12
CA HIS A 15 -2.88 -9.87 14.78
C HIS A 15 -1.49 -9.75 14.09
N ILE A 16 -1.16 -8.58 13.54
CA ILE A 16 0.21 -8.31 13.10
C ILE A 16 1.04 -8.04 14.36
N GLU A 17 1.52 -9.10 14.97
CA GLU A 17 2.28 -9.03 16.22
C GLU A 17 3.62 -8.30 16.03
N ASP A 18 4.18 -8.30 14.80
CA ASP A 18 5.50 -7.74 14.48
C ASP A 18 5.63 -7.28 13.02
N GLU A 19 6.33 -6.17 12.78
CA GLU A 19 6.73 -5.64 11.45
C GLU A 19 7.54 -6.68 10.63
N THR A 20 8.14 -7.67 11.30
CA THR A 20 8.82 -8.81 10.65
C THR A 20 7.86 -9.76 9.94
N THR A 21 6.57 -9.75 10.30
CA THR A 21 5.54 -10.59 9.66
C THR A 21 4.97 -9.96 8.38
N VAL A 22 5.25 -8.68 8.13
CA VAL A 22 4.80 -7.99 6.92
C VAL A 22 5.63 -8.44 5.74
N ARG A 23 4.96 -8.92 4.70
CA ARG A 23 5.62 -9.33 3.47
C ARG A 23 5.97 -8.11 2.62
N LYS A 24 7.26 -7.87 2.44
CA LYS A 24 7.78 -6.70 1.70
C LYS A 24 8.12 -7.09 0.28
N THR A 25 7.36 -6.56 -0.68
CA THR A 25 7.55 -6.82 -2.10
C THR A 25 7.97 -5.52 -2.81
N PRO A 26 9.00 -5.53 -3.66
CA PRO A 26 9.33 -4.37 -4.49
C PRO A 26 8.15 -3.96 -5.36
N PHE A 27 7.90 -2.66 -5.48
CA PHE A 27 6.80 -2.11 -6.27
C PHE A 27 6.90 -2.47 -7.76
N GLU A 28 8.13 -2.62 -8.27
CA GLU A 28 8.40 -3.06 -9.64
C GLU A 28 7.95 -4.51 -9.93
N ASN A 29 7.68 -5.30 -8.90
CA ASN A 29 7.16 -6.65 -9.07
C ASN A 29 5.65 -6.70 -9.34
N ILE A 30 4.94 -5.57 -9.23
CA ILE A 30 3.53 -5.48 -9.63
C ILE A 30 3.47 -5.64 -11.15
N ILE A 31 2.79 -6.69 -11.60
CA ILE A 31 2.60 -6.99 -13.02
C ILE A 31 1.38 -6.23 -13.54
N GLU A 32 0.26 -6.36 -12.83
CA GLU A 32 -1.04 -5.88 -13.29
C GLU A 32 -1.94 -5.53 -12.10
N LEU A 33 -2.84 -4.57 -12.33
CA LEU A 33 -3.88 -4.16 -11.40
C LEU A 33 -5.20 -4.13 -12.17
N THR A 34 -6.16 -4.94 -11.71
CA THR A 34 -7.52 -5.04 -12.28
C THR A 34 -8.56 -4.55 -11.26
N SER A 35 -9.83 -4.55 -11.65
CA SER A 35 -10.94 -4.19 -10.75
C SER A 35 -11.18 -5.19 -9.61
N GLU A 36 -10.52 -6.35 -9.63
CA GLU A 36 -10.71 -7.40 -8.64
C GLU A 36 -9.40 -7.76 -7.93
N GLU A 37 -8.28 -7.74 -8.66
CA GLU A 37 -7.02 -8.31 -8.20
C GLU A 37 -5.82 -7.40 -8.47
N LEU A 38 -4.83 -7.47 -7.58
CA LEU A 38 -3.46 -7.04 -7.83
C LEU A 38 -2.59 -8.27 -8.07
N ILE A 39 -1.93 -8.32 -9.23
CA ILE A 39 -1.09 -9.43 -9.66
C ILE A 39 0.36 -9.00 -9.57
N PHE A 40 1.20 -9.80 -8.91
CA PHE A 40 2.61 -9.47 -8.69
C PHE A 40 3.50 -10.72 -8.68
N LYS A 41 4.81 -10.52 -8.86
CA LYS A 41 5.81 -11.57 -8.67
C LYS A 41 6.37 -11.55 -7.25
N ASN A 42 6.39 -12.71 -6.61
CA ASN A 42 7.07 -12.87 -5.33
C ASN A 42 8.59 -12.97 -5.47
N ASP A 43 9.28 -13.03 -4.33
CA ASP A 43 10.75 -13.15 -4.27
C ASP A 43 11.29 -14.44 -4.90
N TYR A 44 10.43 -15.46 -5.09
CA TYR A 44 10.74 -16.71 -5.77
C TYR A 44 10.40 -16.67 -7.28
N GLY A 45 9.99 -15.51 -7.80
CA GLY A 45 9.59 -15.33 -9.20
C GLY A 45 8.24 -15.94 -9.58
N LYS A 46 7.47 -16.45 -8.62
CA LYS A 46 6.11 -16.95 -8.85
C LYS A 46 5.11 -15.81 -8.84
N THR A 47 4.12 -15.90 -9.72
CA THR A 47 2.99 -14.96 -9.74
C THR A 47 2.04 -15.26 -8.59
N GLU A 48 1.66 -14.20 -7.89
CA GLU A 48 0.66 -14.21 -6.83
C GLU A 48 -0.38 -13.11 -7.05
N LYS A 49 -1.49 -13.24 -6.32
CA LYS A 49 -2.67 -12.40 -6.48
C LYS A 49 -3.16 -11.94 -5.12
N ILE A 50 -3.58 -10.68 -5.04
CA ILE A 50 -4.28 -10.10 -3.89
C ILE A 50 -5.67 -9.73 -4.36
N ASN A 51 -6.70 -10.25 -3.70
CA ASN A 51 -8.08 -9.85 -3.93
C ASN A 51 -8.35 -8.50 -3.24
N LEU A 52 -8.70 -7.49 -4.03
CA LEU A 52 -8.89 -6.11 -3.56
C LEU A 52 -10.19 -5.95 -2.77
N ASP A 53 -11.24 -6.67 -3.14
CA ASP A 53 -12.51 -6.65 -2.41
C ASP A 53 -12.39 -7.33 -1.05
N GLU A 54 -11.58 -8.38 -0.95
CA GLU A 54 -11.24 -9.00 0.33
C GLU A 54 -10.45 -8.03 1.22
N CYS A 55 -9.47 -7.32 0.66
CA CYS A 55 -8.74 -6.27 1.40
C CYS A 55 -9.68 -5.17 1.90
N ALA A 56 -10.63 -4.74 1.07
CA ALA A 56 -11.63 -3.75 1.46
C ALA A 56 -12.54 -4.26 2.57
N LYS A 57 -13.10 -5.47 2.41
CA LYS A 57 -13.95 -6.10 3.43
C LYS A 57 -13.23 -6.21 4.77
N ASN A 58 -11.96 -6.63 4.75
CA ASN A 58 -11.13 -6.69 5.93
C ASN A 58 -11.05 -5.31 6.57
N TYR A 59 -10.59 -4.29 5.83
CA TYR A 59 -10.49 -2.92 6.31
C TYR A 59 -11.78 -2.45 7.00
N ASP A 60 -12.92 -2.64 6.35
CA ASP A 60 -14.21 -2.22 6.86
C ASP A 60 -14.59 -2.95 8.16
N LEU A 61 -14.31 -4.25 8.26
CA LEU A 61 -14.52 -5.02 9.50
C LEU A 61 -13.68 -4.46 10.64
N ALA A 62 -12.40 -4.17 10.41
CA ALA A 62 -11.52 -3.60 11.45
C ALA A 62 -11.94 -2.19 11.89
N GLN A 63 -12.54 -1.41 10.99
CA GLN A 63 -13.00 -0.06 11.30
C GLN A 63 -14.48 -0.01 11.75
N GLY A 64 -15.16 -1.16 11.81
CA GLY A 64 -16.59 -1.24 12.14
C GLY A 64 -17.48 -0.51 11.12
N ILE A 65 -17.05 -0.44 9.85
CA ILE A 65 -17.77 0.25 8.78
C ILE A 65 -18.83 -0.68 8.18
N SER A 66 -20.09 -0.27 8.27
CA SER A 66 -21.20 -1.02 7.68
C SER A 66 -21.28 -0.84 6.15
N PRO A 67 -21.90 -1.76 5.41
CA PRO A 67 -22.11 -1.62 3.96
C PRO A 67 -22.81 -0.31 3.57
N GLU A 68 -23.77 0.14 4.37
CA GLU A 68 -24.53 1.38 4.13
C GLU A 68 -23.64 2.62 4.27
N GLN A 69 -22.70 2.61 5.22
CA GLN A 69 -21.74 3.71 5.40
C GLN A 69 -20.73 3.84 4.24
N ARG A 70 -20.59 2.79 3.44
CA ARG A 70 -19.68 2.69 2.30
C ARG A 70 -20.31 3.08 0.97
N GLU A 71 -21.64 3.12 0.91
CA GLU A 71 -22.36 3.37 -0.33
C GLU A 71 -21.87 4.66 -1.03
N GLY A 72 -21.52 4.55 -2.30
CA GLY A 72 -21.00 5.67 -3.10
C GLY A 72 -19.56 6.13 -2.77
N ARG A 73 -18.83 5.44 -1.89
CA ARG A 73 -17.43 5.76 -1.54
C ARG A 73 -16.45 4.77 -2.16
N LEU A 74 -15.20 5.20 -2.34
CA LEU A 74 -14.10 4.32 -2.72
C LEU A 74 -13.85 3.28 -1.62
N LYS A 75 -13.59 2.04 -2.01
CA LYS A 75 -13.28 0.93 -1.11
C LYS A 75 -11.84 1.05 -0.61
N CYS A 76 -11.64 1.25 0.69
CA CYS A 76 -10.30 1.37 1.25
C CYS A 76 -9.67 -0.01 1.38
N ILE A 77 -8.55 -0.27 0.69
CA ILE A 77 -7.87 -1.58 0.68
C ILE A 77 -6.63 -1.64 1.58
N GLY A 78 -6.33 -0.53 2.25
CA GLY A 78 -5.25 -0.43 3.21
C GLY A 78 -4.67 0.97 3.33
N GLY A 79 -3.38 1.05 3.59
CA GLY A 79 -2.67 2.30 3.88
C GLY A 79 -1.59 2.63 2.86
N ARG A 80 -1.21 3.90 2.80
CA ARG A 80 -0.07 4.36 2.00
C ARG A 80 0.73 5.42 2.75
N CYS A 81 2.04 5.33 2.67
CA CYS A 81 2.98 6.33 3.16
C CYS A 81 4.18 6.30 2.23
N PHE A 82 4.49 7.39 1.53
CA PHE A 82 5.58 7.35 0.56
C PHE A 82 6.89 6.87 1.25
N PRO A 83 7.55 5.80 0.76
CA PRO A 83 7.45 5.24 -0.59
C PRO A 83 6.72 3.87 -0.69
N PHE A 84 5.71 3.58 0.12
CA PHE A 84 5.03 2.28 0.12
C PHE A 84 3.50 2.33 0.21
N PHE A 85 2.89 1.25 -0.28
CA PHE A 85 1.50 0.87 -0.05
C PHE A 85 1.45 -0.40 0.79
N GLU A 86 0.50 -0.51 1.69
CA GLU A 86 0.25 -1.70 2.50
C GLU A 86 -1.19 -2.15 2.33
N PHE A 87 -1.36 -3.39 1.88
CA PHE A 87 -2.65 -3.99 1.56
C PHE A 87 -3.10 -4.89 2.72
N PHE A 88 -4.39 -4.83 3.04
CA PHE A 88 -4.99 -5.52 4.18
C PHE A 88 -5.37 -6.98 3.85
N THR A 89 -4.35 -7.79 3.58
CA THR A 89 -4.51 -9.20 3.23
C THR A 89 -4.78 -10.08 4.46
N PRO A 90 -5.46 -11.24 4.31
CA PRO A 90 -5.95 -12.03 5.46
C PRO A 90 -4.89 -12.70 6.35
N THR A 91 -3.69 -12.98 5.83
CA THR A 91 -2.66 -13.77 6.52
C THR A 91 -1.48 -12.91 6.96
N HIS A 92 -0.74 -12.38 6.00
CA HIS A 92 0.36 -11.45 6.20
C HIS A 92 0.11 -10.26 5.31
N HIS A 93 0.04 -9.07 5.91
CA HIS A 93 -0.10 -7.83 5.15
C HIS A 93 1.01 -7.74 4.12
N THR A 94 0.65 -7.37 2.90
CA THR A 94 1.63 -7.23 1.81
C THR A 94 1.92 -5.77 1.59
N ARG A 95 3.19 -5.40 1.79
CA ARG A 95 3.70 -4.05 1.59
C ARG A 95 4.46 -3.97 0.27
N PHE A 96 3.96 -3.15 -0.64
CA PHE A 96 4.63 -2.81 -1.90
C PHE A 96 5.43 -1.53 -1.71
N TYR A 97 6.76 -1.62 -1.78
CA TYR A 97 7.65 -0.48 -1.53
C TYR A 97 8.44 -0.09 -2.78
N ILE A 98 8.59 1.21 -3.02
CA ILE A 98 9.45 1.74 -4.09
C ILE A 98 10.87 1.89 -3.53
N PRO A 99 11.88 1.17 -4.08
CA PRO A 99 13.24 1.27 -3.59
C PRO A 99 13.85 2.65 -3.84
N LEU A 100 14.14 3.39 -2.77
CA LEU A 100 14.82 4.70 -2.85
C LEU A 100 16.33 4.52 -2.80
N LYS A 101 16.96 4.32 -3.96
CA LYS A 101 18.42 4.14 -4.06
C LYS A 101 19.16 5.41 -3.60
N LYS A 102 19.96 5.29 -2.53
CA LYS A 102 20.87 6.35 -2.08
C LYS A 102 22.20 6.22 -2.80
N THR A 103 22.49 7.13 -3.74
CA THR A 103 23.76 7.19 -4.48
C THR A 103 24.51 8.48 -4.17
N ALA A 104 25.77 8.59 -4.60
CA ALA A 104 26.50 9.86 -4.51
C ALA A 104 25.74 10.99 -5.22
N PHE A 105 25.11 10.69 -6.36
CA PHE A 105 24.29 11.64 -7.10
C PHE A 105 23.02 12.06 -6.35
N THR A 106 22.26 11.12 -5.74
CA THR A 106 21.06 11.52 -4.99
C THR A 106 21.40 12.35 -3.75
N ARG A 107 22.56 12.11 -3.12
CA ARG A 107 23.09 12.98 -2.05
C ARG A 107 23.45 14.38 -2.56
N PHE A 108 24.06 14.46 -3.74
CA PHE A 108 24.38 15.74 -4.37
C PHE A 108 23.12 16.55 -4.70
N LEU A 109 22.11 15.91 -5.32
CA LEU A 109 20.82 16.56 -5.62
C LEU A 109 20.16 17.13 -4.36
N LYS A 110 20.13 16.35 -3.27
CA LYS A 110 19.61 16.84 -1.98
C LYS A 110 20.38 18.05 -1.46
N LYS A 111 21.71 18.07 -1.63
CA LYS A 111 22.57 19.18 -1.17
C LYS A 111 22.26 20.49 -1.91
N ILE A 112 21.85 20.42 -3.17
CA ILE A 112 21.45 21.59 -3.96
C ILE A 112 19.94 21.90 -3.85
N GLY A 113 19.23 21.27 -2.90
CA GLY A 113 17.80 21.51 -2.65
C GLY A 113 16.85 20.85 -3.65
N TRP A 114 17.34 19.95 -4.49
CA TRP A 114 16.51 19.21 -5.46
C TRP A 114 16.05 17.88 -4.86
N ASP A 115 14.79 17.51 -5.10
CA ASP A 115 14.27 16.21 -4.70
C ASP A 115 14.72 15.13 -5.69
N PRO A 116 15.59 14.18 -5.28
CA PRO A 116 16.05 13.11 -6.17
C PRO A 116 14.97 12.06 -6.47
N TYR A 117 13.81 12.12 -5.79
CA TYR A 117 12.78 11.08 -5.85
C TYR A 117 11.50 11.51 -6.55
N THR A 118 11.51 12.62 -7.29
CA THR A 118 10.34 13.12 -8.03
C THR A 118 9.73 12.06 -8.95
N LYS A 119 10.57 11.22 -9.59
CA LYS A 119 10.09 10.13 -10.46
C LYS A 119 9.31 9.09 -9.65
N GLN A 120 9.90 8.59 -8.57
CA GLN A 120 9.29 7.60 -7.67
C GLN A 120 8.01 8.14 -7.03
N PHE A 121 8.01 9.42 -6.65
CA PHE A 121 6.83 10.10 -6.13
C PHE A 121 5.71 10.17 -7.18
N SER A 122 6.04 10.50 -8.43
CA SER A 122 5.08 10.48 -9.53
C SER A 122 4.49 9.08 -9.78
N GLU A 123 5.33 8.04 -9.76
CA GLU A 123 4.91 6.63 -9.89
C GLU A 123 3.97 6.22 -8.74
N TYR A 124 4.31 6.56 -7.51
CA TYR A 124 3.50 6.33 -6.31
C TYR A 124 2.08 6.92 -6.45
N TYR A 125 1.97 8.19 -6.85
CA TYR A 125 0.65 8.81 -7.05
C TYR A 125 -0.07 8.30 -8.30
N ALA A 126 0.66 7.94 -9.36
CA ALA A 126 0.06 7.33 -10.54
C ALA A 126 -0.64 6.01 -10.19
N PHE A 127 -0.05 5.22 -9.29
CA PHE A 127 -0.67 4.00 -8.80
C PHE A 127 -1.93 4.25 -7.97
N GLN A 128 -1.90 5.22 -7.05
CA GLN A 128 -3.12 5.60 -6.33
C GLN A 128 -4.24 6.04 -7.29
N ARG A 129 -3.91 6.79 -8.34
CA ARG A 129 -4.89 7.18 -9.36
C ARG A 129 -5.47 5.97 -10.10
N LYS A 130 -4.65 4.95 -10.39
CA LYS A 130 -5.13 3.69 -10.97
C LYS A 130 -6.08 2.95 -10.04
N LEU A 131 -5.75 2.84 -8.74
CA LEU A 131 -6.65 2.28 -7.73
C LEU A 131 -7.99 3.03 -7.68
N ASN A 132 -7.95 4.36 -7.63
CA ASN A 132 -9.16 5.19 -7.59
C ASN A 132 -10.04 4.97 -8.82
N ALA A 133 -9.43 4.86 -10.01
CA ALA A 133 -10.17 4.60 -11.25
C ALA A 133 -10.86 3.22 -11.24
N LEU A 134 -10.38 2.29 -10.42
CA LEU A 134 -10.95 0.95 -10.23
C LEU A 134 -11.90 0.87 -9.04
N GLY A 135 -12.20 1.99 -8.38
CA GLY A 135 -13.11 2.05 -7.23
C GLY A 135 -12.47 1.79 -5.87
N PHE A 136 -11.14 1.71 -5.81
CA PHE A 136 -10.39 1.46 -4.58
C PHE A 136 -9.59 2.69 -4.14
N THR A 137 -9.33 2.81 -2.85
CA THR A 137 -8.45 3.84 -2.29
C THR A 137 -7.52 3.25 -1.23
N SER A 138 -6.49 4.00 -0.85
CA SER A 138 -5.72 3.70 0.35
C SER A 138 -5.64 4.94 1.23
N LEU A 139 -5.66 4.72 2.55
CA LEU A 139 -5.58 5.78 3.53
C LEU A 139 -4.21 6.44 3.43
N ASP A 140 -4.18 7.76 3.23
CA ASP A 140 -2.95 8.53 3.24
C ASP A 140 -2.47 8.73 4.69
N LEU A 141 -1.27 8.24 4.98
CA LEU A 141 -0.66 8.25 6.31
C LEU A 141 0.45 9.30 6.44
N THR A 142 0.59 10.17 5.44
CA THR A 142 1.59 11.27 5.39
C THR A 142 1.01 12.64 5.74
#